data_AF-A0A377Q8R7-F1
#
_entry.id   AF-A0A377Q8R7-F1
#
_cell.length_a   1.000
_cell.length_b   1.000
_cell.length_c   1.000
_cell.angle_alpha   90.00
_cell.angle_beta   90.00
_cell.angle_gamma   90.00
#
_symmetry.space_group_name_H-M   'P 1'
#
loop_
_entity.id
_entity.type
_entity.pdbx_description
1 polymer ?
#
loop_
_entity_poly.entity_id
_entity_poly.type
_entity_poly.pdbx_seq_one_letter_code
_entity_poly.pdbx_strand_id
1 'polypeptide(L)'
;MQDRMEEGRKKGFLFSSDDMNRIEARERELLEYRELIQLQEKQLDEYRARLKHEQLAREKEIQKELEAREKFFADREKKLFERQREFEEHLMLRQHETVELKSRLEHQLASREAELQQALQELKLEKERYNEESRKKIELKSKDYVADALDTLDKKETQFHQISKIWSGIGAASLVGGLGFFSYVTVASFTAIPNPVTWEFITFSVFKGLIAVALFAALAKYAFLFSSSYMREALKNADRRHAINFGKFYLESYGAAAEWTQIKEAFEHWNIAGANAFSKPEENQLDVTALEKVASVFERVGKALPTLNKDKNA
;
A
#
# COMPACT_ATOMS: atom_id res chain seq x y z
N MET A 1 141.99 -81.89 -14.38
CA MET A 1 142.47 -80.85 -15.32
C MET A 1 142.81 -79.62 -14.50
N GLN A 2 143.90 -79.51 -13.75
CA GLN A 2 145.29 -79.91 -14.02
C GLN A 2 145.78 -79.45 -15.39
N ASP A 3 146.77 -78.57 -15.32
CA ASP A 3 147.80 -78.22 -16.31
C ASP A 3 147.51 -77.18 -17.39
N ARG A 4 148.00 -75.97 -17.14
CA ARG A 4 149.09 -75.30 -17.90
C ARG A 4 149.48 -74.00 -17.19
N MET A 5 150.56 -74.03 -16.40
CA MET A 5 151.88 -73.47 -16.71
C MET A 5 151.85 -71.95 -16.89
N GLU A 6 152.17 -71.16 -15.86
CA GLU A 6 153.53 -70.71 -15.51
C GLU A 6 154.31 -70.14 -16.70
N GLU A 7 154.30 -68.81 -16.85
CA GLU A 7 155.48 -67.95 -17.10
C GLU A 7 155.04 -66.49 -17.36
N GLY A 8 155.68 -65.51 -16.71
CA GLY A 8 155.47 -64.09 -17.05
C GLY A 8 155.57 -63.08 -15.91
N ARG A 9 156.70 -63.09 -15.19
CA ARG A 9 157.09 -62.10 -14.17
C ARG A 9 157.05 -60.65 -14.72
N LYS A 10 156.54 -59.74 -13.87
CA LYS A 10 156.85 -58.29 -13.78
C LYS A 10 156.50 -57.41 -14.99
N LYS A 11 155.53 -56.50 -14.81
CA LYS A 11 155.61 -55.09 -15.26
C LYS A 11 154.51 -54.26 -14.59
N GLY A 12 154.92 -53.37 -13.68
CA GLY A 12 154.09 -52.27 -13.22
C GLY A 12 153.88 -51.27 -14.36
N PHE A 13 152.68 -50.71 -14.43
CA PHE A 13 152.34 -49.62 -15.33
C PHE A 13 152.10 -48.36 -14.49
N LEU A 14 152.97 -47.37 -14.69
CA LEU A 14 152.92 -46.03 -14.13
C LEU A 14 151.80 -45.23 -14.81
N PHE A 15 150.87 -44.66 -14.04
CA PHE A 15 150.03 -43.56 -14.48
C PHE A 15 150.88 -42.27 -14.49
N SER A 16 150.80 -41.49 -15.58
CA SER A 16 151.51 -40.21 -15.76
C SER A 16 150.69 -39.04 -15.21
N SER A 17 151.35 -38.02 -14.68
CA SER A 17 150.77 -36.90 -13.91
C SER A 17 149.78 -36.01 -14.67
N ASP A 18 149.75 -36.07 -16.01
CA ASP A 18 148.93 -35.18 -16.86
C ASP A 18 147.49 -35.70 -17.09
N ASP A 19 147.31 -37.03 -17.06
CA ASP A 19 145.98 -37.66 -17.13
C ASP A 19 145.21 -37.51 -15.81
N MET A 20 145.92 -37.48 -14.67
CA MET A 20 145.34 -37.18 -13.36
C MET A 20 144.75 -35.76 -13.30
N ASN A 21 145.42 -34.77 -13.91
CA ASN A 21 144.96 -33.38 -13.90
C ASN A 21 143.69 -33.17 -14.76
N ARG A 22 143.56 -33.88 -15.89
CA ARG A 22 142.36 -33.83 -16.75
C ARG A 22 141.15 -34.53 -16.12
N ILE A 23 141.40 -35.62 -15.41
CA ILE A 23 140.39 -36.36 -14.64
C ILE A 23 139.91 -35.51 -13.47
N GLU A 24 140.82 -34.86 -12.72
CA GLU A 24 140.47 -33.96 -11.62
C GLU A 24 139.65 -32.74 -12.08
N ALA A 25 139.93 -32.17 -13.26
CA ALA A 25 139.17 -31.03 -13.79
C ALA A 25 137.74 -31.41 -14.18
N ARG A 26 137.56 -32.58 -14.82
CA ARG A 26 136.23 -33.13 -15.12
C ARG A 26 135.47 -33.58 -13.88
N GLU A 27 136.17 -34.12 -12.88
CA GLU A 27 135.55 -34.45 -11.58
C GLU A 27 135.07 -33.19 -10.87
N ARG A 28 135.82 -32.08 -10.95
CA ARG A 28 135.37 -30.78 -10.43
C ARG A 28 134.15 -30.24 -11.18
N GLU A 29 134.15 -30.25 -12.51
CA GLU A 29 132.96 -29.83 -13.29
C GLU A 29 131.75 -30.73 -13.01
N LEU A 30 131.94 -32.06 -12.92
CA LEU A 30 130.87 -33.00 -12.59
C LEU A 30 130.35 -32.81 -11.16
N LEU A 31 131.22 -32.47 -10.20
CA LEU A 31 130.84 -32.10 -8.84
C LEU A 31 130.02 -30.81 -8.84
N GLU A 32 130.44 -29.78 -9.58
CA GLU A 32 129.68 -28.53 -9.73
C GLU A 32 128.31 -28.77 -10.36
N TYR A 33 128.20 -29.59 -11.42
CA TYR A 33 126.91 -29.97 -11.99
C TYR A 33 126.06 -30.80 -11.01
N ARG A 34 126.67 -31.68 -10.20
CA ARG A 34 125.97 -32.45 -9.16
C ARG A 34 125.42 -31.54 -8.08
N GLU A 35 126.20 -30.57 -7.64
CA GLU A 35 125.76 -29.56 -6.66
C GLU A 35 124.65 -28.70 -7.24
N LEU A 36 124.75 -28.29 -8.51
CA LEU A 36 123.73 -27.49 -9.19
C LEU A 36 122.41 -28.27 -9.35
N ILE A 37 122.48 -29.56 -9.70
CA ILE A 37 121.32 -30.45 -9.79
C ILE A 37 120.70 -30.66 -8.42
N GLN A 38 121.50 -30.93 -7.39
CA GLN A 38 121.00 -31.06 -6.01
C GLN A 38 120.33 -29.78 -5.52
N LEU A 39 120.88 -28.61 -5.89
CA LEU A 39 120.27 -27.32 -5.57
C LEU A 39 118.93 -27.14 -6.29
N GLN A 40 118.85 -27.48 -7.58
CA GLN A 40 117.60 -27.42 -8.36
C GLN A 40 116.56 -28.42 -7.86
N GLU A 41 116.95 -29.65 -7.51
CA GLU A 41 116.08 -30.65 -6.89
C GLU A 41 115.52 -30.14 -5.56
N LYS A 42 116.39 -29.57 -4.71
CA LYS A 42 115.97 -28.99 -3.44
C LYS A 42 115.01 -27.81 -3.63
N GLN A 43 115.25 -26.94 -4.62
CA GLN A 43 114.35 -25.85 -4.97
C GLN A 43 113.01 -26.35 -5.53
N LEU A 44 113.02 -27.40 -6.35
CA LEU A 44 111.82 -28.03 -6.89
C LEU A 44 110.99 -28.70 -5.79
N ASP A 45 111.63 -29.39 -4.85
CA ASP A 45 110.96 -30.04 -3.73
C ASP A 45 110.39 -29.01 -2.76
N GLU A 46 111.12 -27.92 -2.47
CA GLU A 46 110.58 -26.79 -1.71
C GLU A 46 109.39 -26.14 -2.43
N TYR A 47 109.47 -25.98 -3.75
CA TYR A 47 108.37 -25.42 -4.55
C TYR A 47 107.15 -26.34 -4.55
N ARG A 48 107.33 -27.66 -4.73
CA ARG A 48 106.27 -28.67 -4.64
C ARG A 48 105.64 -28.70 -3.25
N ALA A 49 106.44 -28.62 -2.19
CA ALA A 49 105.96 -28.57 -0.82
C ALA A 49 105.11 -27.31 -0.57
N ARG A 50 105.56 -26.13 -1.04
CA ARG A 50 104.78 -24.89 -0.98
C ARG A 50 103.47 -25.01 -1.76
N LEU A 51 103.52 -25.51 -3.00
CA LEU A 51 102.34 -25.64 -3.86
C LEU A 51 101.30 -26.60 -3.25
N LYS A 52 101.75 -27.73 -2.69
CA LYS A 52 100.89 -28.70 -2.00
C LYS A 52 100.27 -28.10 -0.73
N HIS A 53 101.05 -27.33 0.03
CA HIS A 53 100.54 -26.64 1.21
C HIS A 53 99.53 -25.55 0.84
N GLU A 54 99.77 -24.82 -0.25
CA GLU A 54 98.85 -23.81 -0.77
C GLU A 54 97.55 -24.44 -1.29
N GLN A 55 97.63 -25.57 -2.01
CA GLN A 55 96.46 -26.34 -2.43
C GLN A 55 95.63 -26.85 -1.25
N LEU A 56 96.27 -27.45 -0.24
CA LEU A 56 95.60 -27.91 0.97
C LEU A 56 94.98 -26.76 1.78
N ALA A 57 95.63 -25.58 1.80
CA ALA A 57 95.08 -24.40 2.44
C ALA A 57 93.83 -23.90 1.71
N ARG A 58 93.87 -23.82 0.37
CA ARG A 58 92.72 -23.42 -0.47
C ARG A 58 91.56 -24.42 -0.36
N GLU A 59 91.83 -25.73 -0.39
CA GLU A 59 90.78 -26.74 -0.19
C GLU A 59 90.11 -26.61 1.17
N LYS A 60 90.89 -26.41 2.24
CA LYS A 60 90.34 -26.18 3.59
C LYS A 60 89.50 -24.90 3.66
N GLU A 61 89.90 -23.85 2.96
CA GLU A 61 89.14 -22.60 2.90
C GLU A 61 87.82 -22.78 2.14
N ILE A 62 87.86 -23.43 0.98
CA ILE A 62 86.67 -23.78 0.19
C ILE A 62 85.71 -24.66 0.99
N GLN A 63 86.22 -25.65 1.71
CA GLN A 63 85.40 -26.54 2.52
C GLN A 63 84.72 -25.81 3.67
N LYS A 64 85.44 -24.89 4.35
CA LYS A 64 84.84 -24.02 5.36
C LYS A 64 83.76 -23.10 4.77
N GLU A 65 83.98 -22.57 3.58
CA GLU A 65 82.99 -21.72 2.91
C GLU A 65 81.74 -22.51 2.51
N LEU A 66 81.90 -23.74 2.01
CA LEU A 66 80.80 -24.65 1.70
C LEU A 66 79.99 -25.00 2.95
N GLU A 67 80.65 -25.39 4.05
CA GLU A 67 79.97 -25.66 5.32
C GLU A 67 79.23 -24.43 5.86
N ALA A 68 79.80 -23.24 5.71
CA ALA A 68 79.15 -21.99 6.10
C ALA A 68 77.91 -21.70 5.23
N ARG A 69 78.00 -21.95 3.92
CA ARG A 69 76.88 -21.81 2.98
C ARG A 69 75.78 -22.84 3.26
N GLU A 70 76.13 -24.10 3.49
CA GLU A 70 75.18 -25.14 3.84
C GLU A 70 74.42 -24.81 5.12
N LYS A 71 75.12 -24.35 6.18
CA LYS A 71 74.48 -23.87 7.40
C LYS A 71 73.55 -22.68 7.14
N PHE A 72 73.99 -21.72 6.32
CA PHE A 72 73.17 -20.57 5.96
C PHE A 72 71.90 -20.97 5.20
N PHE A 73 72.01 -21.91 4.25
CA PHE A 73 70.85 -22.42 3.50
C PHE A 73 69.92 -23.22 4.40
N ALA A 74 70.44 -24.10 5.25
CA ALA A 74 69.65 -24.87 6.21
C ALA A 74 68.87 -23.95 7.17
N ASP A 75 69.51 -22.91 7.70
CA ASP A 75 68.83 -21.92 8.55
C ASP A 75 67.75 -21.14 7.79
N ARG A 76 68.00 -20.79 6.52
CA ARG A 76 67.03 -20.07 5.70
C ARG A 76 65.82 -20.93 5.35
N GLU A 77 66.05 -22.20 5.02
CA GLU A 77 65.01 -23.19 4.74
C GLU A 77 64.14 -23.41 5.98
N LYS A 78 64.76 -23.57 7.15
CA LYS A 78 64.04 -23.67 8.42
C LYS A 78 63.17 -22.44 8.71
N LYS A 79 63.70 -21.22 8.53
CA LYS A 79 62.95 -19.96 8.69
C LYS A 79 61.82 -19.79 7.67
N LEU A 80 61.95 -20.37 6.47
CA LEU A 80 60.89 -20.36 5.46
C LEU A 80 59.78 -21.34 5.85
N PHE A 81 60.17 -22.53 6.30
CA PHE A 81 59.22 -23.54 6.77
C PHE A 81 58.43 -23.07 8.01
N GLU A 82 59.10 -22.44 8.97
CA GLU A 82 58.47 -21.84 10.16
C GLU A 82 57.45 -20.77 9.75
N ARG A 83 57.83 -19.83 8.87
CA ARG A 83 56.89 -18.82 8.36
C ARG A 83 55.73 -19.42 7.60
N GLN A 84 55.98 -20.43 6.76
CA GLN A 84 54.92 -21.10 6.01
C GLN A 84 53.91 -21.75 6.95
N ARG A 85 54.40 -22.42 8.00
CA ARG A 85 53.54 -23.01 9.04
C ARG A 85 52.74 -21.95 9.79
N GLU A 86 53.36 -20.84 10.21
CA GLU A 86 52.66 -19.73 10.86
C GLU A 86 51.57 -19.14 9.96
N PHE A 87 51.86 -19.00 8.65
CA PHE A 87 50.86 -18.56 7.67
C PHE A 87 49.71 -19.55 7.54
N GLU A 88 49.99 -20.85 7.45
CA GLU A 88 48.97 -21.90 7.37
C GLU A 88 48.09 -21.92 8.62
N GLU A 89 48.69 -21.85 9.81
CA GLU A 89 47.95 -21.78 11.09
C GLU A 89 47.06 -20.53 11.16
N HIS A 90 47.57 -19.36 10.78
CA HIS A 90 46.77 -18.13 10.72
C HIS A 90 45.62 -18.20 9.70
N LEU A 91 45.84 -18.86 8.56
CA LEU A 91 44.83 -19.00 7.52
C LEU A 91 43.72 -19.95 7.98
N MET A 92 44.08 -21.07 8.62
CA MET A 92 43.14 -22.01 9.22
C MET A 92 42.30 -21.35 10.33
N LEU A 93 42.91 -20.56 11.21
CA LEU A 93 42.20 -19.80 12.24
C LEU A 93 41.18 -18.84 11.62
N ARG A 94 41.58 -18.04 10.64
CA ARG A 94 40.64 -17.11 9.96
C ARG A 94 39.54 -17.85 9.23
N GLN A 95 39.84 -18.97 8.57
CA GLN A 95 38.80 -19.76 7.92
C GLN A 95 37.78 -20.28 8.93
N HIS A 96 38.24 -20.81 10.05
CA HIS A 96 37.37 -21.27 11.13
C HIS A 96 36.47 -20.13 11.66
N GLU A 97 37.06 -18.97 11.98
CA GLU A 97 36.31 -17.78 12.41
C GLU A 97 35.27 -17.35 11.38
N THR A 98 35.60 -17.34 10.09
CA THR A 98 34.64 -16.97 9.04
C THR A 98 33.51 -17.99 8.90
N VAL A 99 33.80 -19.28 9.05
CA VAL A 99 32.79 -20.35 9.00
C VAL A 99 31.86 -20.26 10.20
N GLU A 100 32.38 -20.04 11.40
CA GLU A 100 31.57 -19.82 12.60
C GLU A 100 30.72 -18.56 12.50
N LEU A 101 31.28 -17.47 11.99
CA LEU A 101 30.54 -16.22 11.85
C LEU A 101 29.42 -16.36 10.80
N LYS A 102 29.70 -17.07 9.70
CA LYS A 102 28.70 -17.38 8.67
C LYS A 102 27.58 -18.25 9.24
N SER A 103 27.88 -19.31 9.99
CA SER A 103 26.86 -20.18 10.57
C SER A 103 25.99 -19.44 11.61
N ARG A 104 26.59 -18.58 12.43
CA ARG A 104 25.85 -17.71 13.35
C ARG A 104 24.91 -16.75 12.61
N LEU A 105 25.39 -16.12 11.54
CA LEU A 105 24.58 -15.21 10.73
C LEU A 105 23.45 -15.93 10.00
N GLU A 106 23.70 -17.10 9.43
CA GLU A 106 22.68 -17.94 8.79
C GLU A 106 21.60 -18.32 9.80
N HIS A 107 21.98 -18.67 11.03
CA HIS A 107 21.01 -19.01 12.07
C HIS A 107 20.18 -17.80 12.51
N GLN A 108 20.81 -16.63 12.67
CA GLN A 108 20.11 -15.37 13.00
C GLN A 108 19.18 -14.91 11.88
N LEU A 109 19.59 -15.06 10.61
CA LEU A 109 18.74 -14.74 9.47
C LEU A 109 17.52 -15.66 9.44
N ALA A 110 17.72 -16.97 9.60
CA ALA A 110 16.64 -17.93 9.63
C ALA A 110 15.64 -17.66 10.78
N SER A 111 16.13 -17.30 11.97
CA SER A 111 15.25 -16.97 13.10
C SER A 111 14.45 -15.69 12.84
N ARG A 112 15.09 -14.64 12.31
CA ARG A 112 14.43 -13.37 11.98
C ARG A 112 13.43 -13.50 10.84
N GLU A 113 13.74 -14.31 9.83
CA GLU A 113 12.80 -14.60 8.75
C GLU A 113 11.57 -15.35 9.26
N ALA A 114 11.74 -16.32 10.17
CA ALA A 114 10.63 -17.03 10.80
C ALA A 114 9.76 -16.09 11.65
N GLU A 115 10.38 -15.23 12.47
CA GLU A 115 9.67 -14.20 13.26
C GLU A 115 8.88 -13.25 12.36
N LEU A 116 9.47 -12.77 11.26
CA LEU A 116 8.80 -11.89 10.30
C LEU A 116 7.64 -12.59 9.60
N GLN A 117 7.79 -13.86 9.23
CA GLN A 117 6.70 -14.63 8.62
C GLN A 117 5.54 -14.83 9.58
N GLN A 118 5.82 -15.13 10.85
CA GLN A 118 4.80 -15.22 11.89
C GLN A 118 4.08 -13.88 12.09
N ALA A 119 4.82 -12.77 12.24
CA ALA A 119 4.25 -11.44 12.39
C ALA A 119 3.38 -11.04 11.18
N LEU A 120 3.78 -11.40 9.96
CA LEU A 120 2.97 -11.17 8.76
C LEU A 120 1.68 -12.00 8.74
N GLN A 121 1.72 -13.24 9.23
CA GLN A 121 0.52 -14.09 9.34
C GLN A 121 -0.42 -13.55 10.41
N GLU A 122 0.09 -13.17 11.58
CA GLU A 122 -0.70 -12.56 12.66
C GLU A 122 -1.36 -11.27 12.20
N LEU A 123 -0.62 -10.39 11.52
CA LEU A 123 -1.14 -9.13 11.00
C LEU A 123 -2.22 -9.35 9.93
N LYS A 124 -2.09 -10.38 9.08
CA LYS A 124 -3.15 -10.75 8.13
C LYS A 124 -4.42 -11.21 8.85
N LEU A 125 -4.29 -12.08 9.85
CA LEU A 125 -5.42 -12.59 10.65
C LEU A 125 -6.09 -11.48 11.46
N GLU A 126 -5.31 -10.55 12.02
CA GLU A 126 -5.84 -9.40 12.76
C GLU A 126 -6.55 -8.43 11.83
N LYS A 127 -6.01 -8.17 10.64
CA LYS A 127 -6.66 -7.36 9.60
C LYS A 127 -7.98 -7.97 9.15
N GLU A 128 -8.04 -9.29 8.98
CA GLU A 128 -9.28 -10.01 8.67
C GLU A 128 -10.32 -9.86 9.78
N ARG A 129 -9.94 -10.10 11.05
CA ARG A 129 -10.83 -9.88 12.20
C ARG A 129 -11.33 -8.46 12.32
N TYR A 130 -10.45 -7.47 12.20
CA TYR A 130 -10.83 -6.06 12.30
C TYR A 130 -11.76 -5.64 11.15
N ASN A 131 -11.53 -6.15 9.94
CA ASN A 131 -12.44 -5.95 8.82
C ASN A 131 -13.81 -6.57 9.07
N GLU A 132 -13.89 -7.78 9.61
CA GLU A 132 -15.17 -8.42 9.95
C GLU A 132 -15.92 -7.67 11.06
N GLU A 133 -15.23 -7.29 12.13
CA GLU A 133 -15.84 -6.55 13.24
C GLU A 133 -16.31 -5.15 12.83
N SER A 134 -15.49 -4.43 12.07
CA SER A 134 -15.88 -3.12 11.53
C SER A 134 -17.06 -3.24 10.57
N ARG A 135 -17.08 -4.26 9.69
CA ARG A 135 -18.23 -4.57 8.82
C ARG A 135 -19.50 -4.85 9.63
N LYS A 136 -19.44 -5.69 10.66
CA LYS A 136 -20.59 -5.98 11.55
C LYS A 136 -21.09 -4.73 12.27
N LYS A 137 -20.18 -3.87 12.75
CA LYS A 137 -20.54 -2.61 13.41
C LYS A 137 -21.19 -1.61 12.44
N ILE A 138 -20.71 -1.54 11.21
CA ILE A 138 -21.32 -0.71 10.15
C ILE A 138 -22.70 -1.26 9.81
N GLU A 139 -22.85 -2.56 9.62
CA GLU A 139 -24.13 -3.20 9.33
C GLU A 139 -25.18 -2.92 10.42
N LEU A 140 -24.83 -3.10 11.70
CA LEU A 140 -25.74 -2.81 12.81
C LEU A 140 -26.12 -1.33 12.87
N LYS A 141 -25.13 -0.42 12.88
CA LYS A 141 -25.40 1.02 12.97
C LYS A 141 -26.21 1.52 11.76
N SER A 142 -25.87 1.09 10.55
CA SER A 142 -26.59 1.49 9.34
C SER A 142 -28.03 0.98 9.36
N LYS A 143 -28.28 -0.24 9.85
CA LYS A 143 -29.66 -0.76 10.01
C LYS A 143 -30.47 0.06 10.99
N ASP A 144 -29.90 0.41 12.15
CA ASP A 144 -30.57 1.21 13.17
C ASP A 144 -30.93 2.61 12.64
N TYR A 145 -29.96 3.31 12.01
CA TYR A 145 -30.20 4.63 11.43
C TYR A 145 -31.27 4.61 10.32
N VAL A 146 -31.24 3.58 9.48
CA VAL A 146 -32.24 3.44 8.40
C VAL A 146 -33.62 3.10 8.99
N ALA A 147 -33.70 2.27 10.03
CA ALA A 147 -34.95 1.96 10.72
C ALA A 147 -35.57 3.21 11.39
N ASP A 148 -34.76 4.02 12.09
CA ASP A 148 -35.21 5.27 12.72
C ASP A 148 -35.69 6.31 11.69
N ALA A 149 -35.01 6.41 10.54
CA ALA A 149 -35.45 7.24 9.44
C ALA A 149 -36.81 6.75 8.88
N LEU A 150 -36.97 5.45 8.68
CA LEU A 150 -38.22 4.87 8.18
C LEU A 150 -39.39 5.12 9.13
N ASP A 151 -39.20 4.92 10.44
CA ASP A 151 -40.23 5.16 11.46
C ASP A 151 -40.62 6.65 11.54
N THR A 152 -39.64 7.54 11.42
CA THR A 152 -39.90 8.99 11.37
C THR A 152 -40.70 9.38 10.13
N LEU A 153 -40.40 8.79 8.96
CA LEU A 153 -41.17 9.02 7.74
C LEU A 153 -42.58 8.39 7.80
N ASP A 154 -42.76 7.25 8.46
CA ASP A 154 -44.06 6.60 8.66
C ASP A 154 -45.00 7.43 9.54
N LYS A 155 -44.46 7.93 10.66
CA LYS A 155 -45.17 8.87 11.52
C LYS A 155 -45.58 10.15 10.78
N LYS A 156 -44.73 10.68 9.90
CA LYS A 156 -45.07 11.89 9.12
C LYS A 156 -46.10 11.62 8.03
N GLU A 157 -46.05 10.49 7.31
CA GLU A 157 -47.08 10.15 6.33
C GLU A 157 -48.45 9.98 6.98
N THR A 158 -48.53 9.23 8.08
CA THR A 158 -49.78 9.01 8.80
C THR A 158 -50.36 10.31 9.33
N GLN A 159 -49.53 11.21 9.87
CA GLN A 159 -49.95 12.55 10.27
C GLN A 159 -50.53 13.37 9.10
N PHE A 160 -49.84 13.43 7.96
CA PHE A 160 -50.34 14.18 6.80
C PHE A 160 -51.62 13.59 6.22
N HIS A 161 -51.74 12.27 6.21
CA HIS A 161 -52.95 11.60 5.75
C HIS A 161 -54.15 11.85 6.69
N GLN A 162 -53.92 11.88 8.01
CA GLN A 162 -54.94 12.27 9.00
C GLN A 162 -55.36 13.73 8.83
N ILE A 163 -54.41 14.65 8.70
CA ILE A 163 -54.68 16.08 8.49
C ILE A 163 -55.47 16.29 7.18
N SER A 164 -55.07 15.61 6.09
CA SER A 164 -55.78 15.66 4.80
C SER A 164 -57.23 15.20 4.92
N LYS A 165 -57.49 14.10 5.64
CA LYS A 165 -58.86 13.59 5.91
C LYS A 165 -59.69 14.57 6.72
N ILE A 166 -59.11 15.20 7.75
CA ILE A 166 -59.80 16.21 8.57
C ILE A 166 -60.19 17.41 7.71
N TRP A 167 -59.27 17.96 6.91
CA TRP A 167 -59.57 19.08 6.04
C TRP A 167 -60.60 18.74 4.95
N SER A 168 -60.56 17.53 4.38
CA SER A 168 -61.60 17.07 3.46
C SER A 168 -62.96 16.96 4.15
N GLY A 169 -62.99 16.48 5.39
CA GLY A 169 -64.20 16.41 6.20
C GLY A 169 -64.78 17.79 6.49
N ILE A 170 -63.94 18.76 6.85
CA ILE A 170 -64.33 20.16 7.06
C ILE A 170 -64.90 20.77 5.77
N GLY A 171 -64.27 20.52 4.62
CA GLY A 171 -64.75 20.99 3.33
C GLY A 171 -66.10 20.39 2.91
N ALA A 172 -66.32 19.09 3.17
CA ALA A 172 -67.60 18.44 2.95
C ALA A 172 -68.69 18.97 3.92
N ALA A 173 -68.34 19.10 5.20
CA ALA A 173 -69.25 19.62 6.23
C ALA A 173 -69.63 21.08 5.97
N SER A 174 -68.72 21.91 5.45
CA SER A 174 -69.03 23.31 5.11
C SER A 174 -69.99 23.44 3.94
N LEU A 175 -69.96 22.53 2.95
CA LEU A 175 -70.95 22.51 1.87
C LEU A 175 -72.33 22.09 2.37
N VAL A 176 -72.40 21.03 3.17
CA VAL A 176 -73.67 20.57 3.78
C VAL A 176 -74.22 21.63 4.74
N GLY A 177 -73.35 22.23 5.56
CA GLY A 177 -73.69 23.33 6.46
C GLY A 177 -74.15 24.58 5.71
N GLY A 178 -73.50 24.92 4.58
CA GLY A 178 -73.92 26.03 3.73
C GLY A 178 -75.29 25.82 3.10
N LEU A 179 -75.59 24.60 2.63
CA LEU A 179 -76.91 24.23 2.11
C LEU A 179 -77.99 24.27 3.21
N GLY A 180 -77.67 23.75 4.39
CA GLY A 180 -78.56 23.80 5.55
C GLY A 180 -78.82 25.23 6.03
N PHE A 181 -77.77 26.06 6.12
CA PHE A 181 -77.87 27.47 6.49
C PHE A 181 -78.68 28.26 5.46
N PHE A 182 -78.43 28.05 4.17
CA PHE A 182 -79.21 28.65 3.09
C PHE A 182 -80.69 28.29 3.21
N SER A 183 -81.00 26.99 3.36
CA SER A 183 -82.38 26.50 3.53
C SER A 183 -83.06 27.10 4.77
N TYR A 184 -82.35 27.17 5.89
CA TYR A 184 -82.85 27.79 7.12
C TYR A 184 -83.13 29.29 6.94
N VAL A 185 -82.20 30.03 6.34
CA VAL A 185 -82.38 31.46 6.06
C VAL A 185 -83.56 31.68 5.12
N THR A 186 -83.74 30.85 4.08
CA THR A 186 -84.89 30.95 3.17
C THR A 186 -86.22 30.77 3.89
N VAL A 187 -86.34 29.76 4.77
CA VAL A 187 -87.56 29.51 5.55
C VAL A 187 -87.82 30.63 6.56
N ALA A 188 -86.80 31.06 7.30
CA ALA A 188 -86.93 32.16 8.26
C ALA A 188 -87.30 33.48 7.57
N SER A 189 -86.67 33.79 6.44
CA SER A 189 -87.00 34.97 5.64
C SER A 189 -88.42 34.92 5.08
N PHE A 190 -88.96 33.73 4.77
CA PHE A 190 -90.36 33.59 4.34
C PHE A 190 -91.37 33.97 5.43
N THR A 191 -91.05 33.68 6.70
CA THR A 191 -91.92 34.07 7.83
C THR A 191 -91.86 35.57 8.18
N ALA A 192 -90.83 36.27 7.70
CA ALA A 192 -90.57 37.68 8.01
C ALA A 192 -90.83 38.62 6.83
N ILE A 193 -91.57 38.17 5.81
CA ILE A 193 -91.88 38.99 4.62
C ILE A 193 -92.76 40.18 5.02
N PRO A 194 -92.30 41.43 4.84
CA PRO A 194 -93.15 42.61 5.02
C PRO A 194 -94.23 42.64 3.93
N ASN A 195 -95.46 43.00 4.30
CA ASN A 195 -96.54 43.25 3.34
C ASN A 195 -96.85 44.76 3.35
N PRO A 196 -96.67 45.52 2.25
CA PRO A 196 -96.26 45.09 0.91
C PRO A 196 -94.76 44.76 0.80
N VAL A 197 -94.43 43.85 -0.11
CA VAL A 197 -93.04 43.46 -0.40
C VAL A 197 -92.31 44.62 -1.07
N THR A 198 -91.36 45.22 -0.35
CA THR A 198 -90.48 46.26 -0.87
C THR A 198 -89.32 45.66 -1.67
N TRP A 199 -88.90 46.32 -2.75
CA TRP A 199 -87.79 45.89 -3.61
C TRP A 199 -86.46 45.80 -2.85
N GLU A 200 -86.30 46.65 -1.84
CA GLU A 200 -85.17 46.70 -0.92
C GLU A 200 -85.02 45.39 -0.14
N PHE A 201 -86.14 44.78 0.28
CA PHE A 201 -86.16 43.51 1.02
C PHE A 201 -85.73 42.33 0.14
N ILE A 202 -86.18 42.29 -1.12
CA ILE A 202 -85.79 41.27 -2.10
C ILE A 202 -84.29 41.37 -2.36
N THR A 203 -83.80 42.58 -2.65
CA THR A 203 -82.39 42.84 -2.95
C THR A 203 -81.49 42.47 -1.76
N PHE A 204 -81.88 42.87 -0.55
CA PHE A 204 -81.16 42.52 0.68
C PHE A 204 -81.12 41.00 0.93
N SER A 205 -82.25 40.30 0.72
CA SER A 205 -82.35 38.85 0.94
C SER A 205 -81.49 38.06 -0.04
N VAL A 206 -81.47 38.44 -1.32
CA VAL A 206 -80.61 37.82 -2.34
C VAL A 206 -79.13 38.07 -2.03
N PHE A 207 -78.76 39.30 -1.68
CA PHE A 207 -77.37 39.65 -1.38
C PHE A 207 -76.84 38.91 -0.14
N LYS A 208 -77.66 38.82 0.92
CA LYS A 208 -77.35 38.05 2.13
C LYS A 208 -77.14 36.56 1.83
N GLY A 209 -78.02 35.97 1.02
CA GLY A 209 -77.89 34.58 0.58
C GLY A 209 -76.63 34.34 -0.25
N LEU A 210 -76.33 35.24 -1.18
CA LEU A 210 -75.15 35.18 -2.04
C LEU A 210 -73.84 35.27 -1.24
N ILE A 211 -73.76 36.18 -0.27
CA ILE A 211 -72.60 36.28 0.63
C ILE A 211 -72.42 35.00 1.44
N ALA A 212 -73.50 34.45 2.00
CA ALA A 212 -73.42 33.23 2.79
C ALA A 212 -72.91 32.04 1.96
N VAL A 213 -73.49 31.85 0.77
CA VAL A 213 -73.05 30.78 -0.15
C VAL A 213 -71.60 30.99 -0.59
N ALA A 214 -71.20 32.22 -0.92
CA ALA A 214 -69.83 32.54 -1.30
C ALA A 214 -68.82 32.23 -0.17
N LEU A 215 -69.18 32.51 1.09
CA LEU A 215 -68.33 32.25 2.25
C LEU A 215 -68.16 30.74 2.50
N PHE A 216 -69.25 29.96 2.45
CA PHE A 216 -69.17 28.50 2.58
C PHE A 216 -68.45 27.85 1.40
N ALA A 217 -68.65 28.35 0.18
CA ALA A 217 -67.93 27.89 -1.01
C ALA A 217 -66.43 28.20 -0.93
N ALA A 218 -66.06 29.38 -0.46
CA ALA A 218 -64.66 29.74 -0.22
C ALA A 218 -64.03 28.84 0.85
N LEU A 219 -64.73 28.61 1.97
CA LEU A 219 -64.27 27.72 3.04
C LEU A 219 -64.08 26.28 2.53
N ALA A 220 -65.03 25.75 1.77
CA ALA A 220 -64.92 24.45 1.13
C ALA A 220 -63.72 24.39 0.19
N LYS A 221 -63.54 25.40 -0.68
CA LYS A 221 -62.41 25.48 -1.61
C LYS A 221 -61.07 25.45 -0.89
N TYR A 222 -60.87 26.28 0.13
CA TYR A 222 -59.63 26.29 0.90
C TYR A 222 -59.39 24.97 1.63
N ALA A 223 -60.43 24.39 2.23
CA ALA A 223 -60.33 23.11 2.91
C ALA A 223 -59.93 21.97 1.96
N PHE A 224 -60.50 21.92 0.74
CA PHE A 224 -60.10 20.93 -0.27
C PHE A 224 -58.69 21.18 -0.82
N LEU A 225 -58.28 22.44 -0.98
CA LEU A 225 -56.94 22.79 -1.45
C LEU A 225 -55.87 22.35 -0.43
N PHE A 226 -56.12 22.60 0.87
CA PHE A 226 -55.26 22.08 1.94
C PHE A 226 -55.28 20.55 2.02
N SER A 227 -56.45 19.92 1.89
CA SER A 227 -56.55 18.47 1.87
C SER A 227 -55.69 17.84 0.75
N SER A 228 -55.76 18.41 -0.46
CA SER A 228 -54.98 17.97 -1.62
C SER A 228 -53.47 18.21 -1.44
N SER A 229 -53.05 19.35 -0.86
CA SER A 229 -51.63 19.62 -0.62
C SER A 229 -51.03 18.68 0.43
N TYR A 230 -51.74 18.41 1.53
CA TYR A 230 -51.31 17.41 2.52
C TYR A 230 -51.29 15.99 1.94
N MET A 231 -52.23 15.64 1.04
CA MET A 231 -52.23 14.34 0.37
C MET A 231 -51.02 14.18 -0.56
N ARG A 232 -50.68 15.21 -1.34
CA ARG A 232 -49.49 15.21 -2.21
C ARG A 232 -48.19 15.04 -1.42
N GLU A 233 -48.08 15.72 -0.27
CA GLU A 233 -46.90 15.59 0.59
C GLU A 233 -46.84 14.22 1.29
N ALA A 234 -47.99 13.63 1.66
CA ALA A 234 -48.05 12.25 2.15
C ALA A 234 -47.54 11.25 1.11
N LEU A 235 -48.02 11.34 -0.14
CA LEU A 235 -47.58 10.46 -1.24
C LEU A 235 -46.07 10.59 -1.50
N LYS A 236 -45.55 11.82 -1.50
CA LYS A 236 -44.12 12.08 -1.65
C LYS A 236 -43.28 11.49 -0.52
N ASN A 237 -43.80 11.49 0.71
CA ASN A 237 -43.14 10.81 1.83
C ASN A 237 -43.22 9.28 1.72
N ALA A 238 -44.29 8.73 1.16
CA ALA A 238 -44.39 7.31 0.84
C ALA A 238 -43.35 6.90 -0.22
N ASP A 239 -43.18 7.70 -1.29
CA ASP A 239 -42.16 7.48 -2.32
C ASP A 239 -40.75 7.55 -1.74
N ARG A 240 -40.49 8.54 -0.86
CA ARG A 240 -39.21 8.61 -0.12
C ARG A 240 -39.00 7.38 0.75
N ARG A 241 -40.02 6.92 1.48
CA ARG A 241 -39.93 5.68 2.29
C ARG A 241 -39.62 4.47 1.42
N HIS A 242 -40.24 4.37 0.25
CA HIS A 242 -40.00 3.28 -0.69
C HIS A 242 -38.54 3.27 -1.18
N ALA A 243 -37.98 4.43 -1.51
CA ALA A 243 -36.56 4.56 -1.89
C ALA A 243 -35.60 4.19 -0.73
N ILE A 244 -35.93 4.56 0.52
CA ILE A 244 -35.16 4.15 1.70
C ILE A 244 -35.20 2.64 1.91
N ASN A 245 -36.40 2.06 1.81
CA ASN A 245 -36.60 0.63 1.99
C ASN A 245 -35.80 -0.18 0.96
N PHE A 246 -35.68 0.34 -0.27
CA PHE A 246 -34.81 -0.25 -1.27
C PHE A 246 -33.33 -0.21 -0.85
N GLY A 247 -32.84 0.92 -0.35
CA GLY A 247 -31.48 1.03 0.20
C GLY A 247 -31.24 0.14 1.42
N LYS A 248 -32.25 -0.01 2.31
CA LYS A 248 -32.23 -0.94 3.44
C LYS A 248 -32.08 -2.39 2.96
N PHE A 249 -32.91 -2.79 2.01
CA PHE A 249 -32.86 -4.12 1.40
C PHE A 249 -31.52 -4.40 0.73
N TYR A 250 -30.93 -3.40 0.06
CA TYR A 250 -29.62 -3.52 -0.56
C TYR A 250 -28.51 -3.74 0.48
N LEU A 251 -28.52 -2.99 1.58
CA LEU A 251 -27.60 -3.18 2.70
C LEU A 251 -27.79 -4.53 3.40
N GLU A 252 -29.02 -5.03 3.52
CA GLU A 252 -29.30 -6.36 4.08
C GLU A 252 -28.85 -7.50 3.15
N SER A 253 -29.00 -7.32 1.83
CA SER A 253 -28.66 -8.34 0.84
C SER A 253 -27.16 -8.39 0.53
N TYR A 254 -26.47 -7.24 0.55
CA TYR A 254 -25.10 -7.11 0.09
C TYR A 254 -24.13 -6.50 1.12
N GLY A 255 -24.57 -6.12 2.32
CA GLY A 255 -23.80 -5.29 3.26
C GLY A 255 -22.38 -5.75 3.62
N ALA A 256 -22.07 -7.04 3.53
CA ALA A 256 -20.72 -7.57 3.78
C ALA A 256 -19.79 -7.55 2.54
N ALA A 257 -20.33 -7.40 1.33
CA ALA A 257 -19.63 -7.44 0.04
C ALA A 257 -19.84 -6.19 -0.83
N ALA A 258 -20.73 -5.27 -0.43
CA ALA A 258 -21.08 -4.09 -1.20
C ALA A 258 -19.94 -3.07 -1.22
N GLU A 259 -19.55 -2.66 -2.42
CA GLU A 259 -18.63 -1.55 -2.62
C GLU A 259 -19.34 -0.22 -2.31
N TRP A 260 -18.62 0.74 -1.73
CA TRP A 260 -19.16 2.06 -1.35
C TRP A 260 -19.82 2.81 -2.53
N THR A 261 -19.34 2.57 -3.75
CA THR A 261 -19.90 3.07 -5.01
C THR A 261 -21.34 2.58 -5.25
N GLN A 262 -21.60 1.30 -5.01
CA GLN A 262 -22.92 0.67 -5.19
C GLN A 262 -23.91 1.12 -4.11
N ILE A 263 -23.44 1.27 -2.87
CA ILE A 263 -24.24 1.85 -1.77
C ILE A 263 -24.63 3.28 -2.10
N LYS A 264 -23.69 4.09 -2.63
CA LYS A 264 -23.95 5.47 -3.02
C LYS A 264 -24.96 5.56 -4.16
N GLU A 265 -24.86 4.71 -5.18
CA GLU A 265 -25.81 4.65 -6.29
C GLU A 265 -27.23 4.28 -5.81
N ALA A 266 -27.35 3.30 -4.90
CA ALA A 266 -28.62 2.91 -4.31
C ALA A 266 -29.29 4.04 -3.49
N PHE A 267 -28.51 4.93 -2.90
CA PHE A 267 -29.01 6.07 -2.10
C PHE A 267 -29.07 7.40 -2.85
N GLU A 268 -28.48 7.50 -4.06
CA GLU A 268 -28.47 8.73 -4.86
C GLU A 268 -29.89 9.19 -5.22
N HIS A 269 -30.79 8.24 -5.47
CA HIS A 269 -32.19 8.52 -5.81
C HIS A 269 -33.12 8.69 -4.62
N TRP A 270 -32.66 8.49 -3.38
CA TRP A 270 -33.50 8.67 -2.19
C TRP A 270 -33.81 10.16 -1.92
N ASN A 271 -32.87 11.06 -2.19
CA ASN A 271 -33.13 12.49 -2.03
C ASN A 271 -33.97 13.04 -3.18
N ILE A 272 -35.25 12.66 -3.23
CA ILE A 272 -36.27 13.32 -4.04
C ILE A 272 -36.51 14.69 -3.40
N ALA A 273 -35.59 15.63 -3.67
CA ALA A 273 -35.72 17.05 -3.38
C ALA A 273 -36.75 17.67 -4.33
N GLY A 274 -37.98 17.16 -4.32
CA GLY A 274 -39.11 17.80 -4.97
C GLY A 274 -39.50 19.05 -4.17
N ALA A 275 -39.89 20.13 -4.85
CA ALA A 275 -40.48 21.30 -4.22
C ALA A 275 -41.56 20.91 -3.20
N ASN A 276 -41.66 21.63 -2.08
CA ASN A 276 -42.73 21.38 -1.10
C ASN A 276 -44.07 21.69 -1.77
N ALA A 277 -45.10 20.90 -1.46
CA ALA A 277 -46.47 21.17 -1.91
C ALA A 277 -46.99 22.55 -1.45
N PHE A 278 -46.28 23.18 -0.52
CA PHE A 278 -46.54 24.50 0.05
C PHE A 278 -45.65 25.63 -0.50
N SER A 279 -44.57 25.32 -1.23
CA SER A 279 -43.58 26.32 -1.66
C SER A 279 -43.78 26.85 -3.09
N LYS A 280 -44.73 26.29 -3.84
CA LYS A 280 -45.20 26.86 -5.11
C LYS A 280 -46.72 26.99 -5.04
N PRO A 281 -47.29 28.20 -4.96
CA PRO A 281 -48.62 28.39 -5.49
C PRO A 281 -48.51 28.02 -6.97
N GLU A 282 -49.18 26.97 -7.42
CA GLU A 282 -49.40 26.84 -8.85
C GLU A 282 -50.28 28.03 -9.26
N GLU A 283 -49.63 29.09 -9.75
CA GLU A 283 -50.23 30.33 -10.24
C GLU A 283 -51.19 30.13 -11.44
N ASN A 284 -51.55 28.90 -11.80
CA ASN A 284 -52.36 28.59 -12.99
C ASN A 284 -53.63 27.77 -12.74
N GLN A 285 -54.15 27.73 -11.51
CA GLN A 285 -55.47 27.13 -11.24
C GLN A 285 -56.45 28.08 -10.54
N LEU A 286 -56.39 29.38 -10.85
CA LEU A 286 -57.64 30.13 -10.98
C LEU A 286 -58.33 29.57 -12.22
N ASP A 287 -58.97 28.42 -12.02
CA ASP A 287 -59.72 27.68 -13.04
C ASP A 287 -60.78 28.62 -13.61
N VAL A 288 -60.44 29.30 -14.71
CA VAL A 288 -61.34 30.18 -15.47
C VAL A 288 -62.61 29.40 -15.81
N THR A 289 -62.48 28.08 -15.98
CA THR A 289 -63.56 27.13 -16.20
C THR A 289 -64.50 26.96 -15.00
N ALA A 290 -64.03 27.09 -13.76
CA ALA A 290 -64.90 27.12 -12.57
C ALA A 290 -65.68 28.44 -12.46
N LEU A 291 -65.02 29.55 -12.82
CA LEU A 291 -65.63 30.88 -12.87
C LEU A 291 -66.67 30.98 -14.00
N GLU A 292 -66.37 30.37 -15.14
CA GLU A 292 -67.24 30.27 -16.32
C GLU A 292 -68.45 29.35 -16.07
N LYS A 293 -68.25 28.25 -15.32
CA LYS A 293 -69.36 27.40 -14.85
C LYS A 293 -70.28 28.16 -13.90
N VAL A 294 -69.74 28.91 -12.95
CA VAL A 294 -70.54 29.75 -12.04
C VAL A 294 -71.27 30.84 -12.83
N ALA A 295 -70.60 31.52 -13.76
CA ALA A 295 -71.21 32.52 -14.64
C ALA A 295 -72.35 31.94 -15.49
N SER A 296 -72.18 30.74 -16.05
CA SER A 296 -73.21 30.07 -16.85
C SER A 296 -74.44 29.67 -16.02
N VAL A 297 -74.26 29.34 -14.74
CA VAL A 297 -75.37 29.06 -13.82
C VAL A 297 -76.10 30.35 -13.47
N PHE A 298 -75.39 31.45 -13.20
CA PHE A 298 -76.01 32.76 -12.98
C PHE A 298 -76.78 33.25 -14.21
N GLU A 299 -76.26 33.04 -15.41
CA GLU A 299 -76.93 33.41 -16.66
C GLU A 299 -78.20 32.58 -16.90
N ARG A 300 -78.18 31.28 -16.56
CA ARG A 300 -79.37 30.41 -16.63
C ARG A 300 -80.43 30.77 -15.58
N VAL A 301 -80.02 31.17 -14.37
CA VAL A 301 -80.94 31.64 -13.33
C VAL A 301 -81.53 33.01 -13.71
N GLY A 302 -80.73 33.91 -14.28
CA GLY A 302 -81.19 35.22 -14.79
C GLY A 302 -82.23 35.09 -15.91
N LYS A 303 -82.08 34.10 -16.80
CA LYS A 303 -83.06 33.80 -17.87
C LYS A 303 -84.32 33.08 -17.38
N ALA A 304 -84.31 32.52 -16.17
CA ALA A 304 -85.45 31.78 -15.60
C ALA A 304 -86.36 32.64 -14.68
N LEU A 305 -86.04 33.92 -14.48
CA LEU A 305 -86.89 34.86 -13.74
C LEU A 305 -88.06 35.33 -14.64
N PRO A 306 -89.34 35.14 -14.24
CA PRO A 306 -90.48 35.60 -15.03
C PRO A 306 -90.52 37.12 -15.06
N THR A 307 -90.58 37.68 -16.27
CA THR A 307 -90.91 39.08 -16.50
C THR A 307 -92.31 39.36 -15.95
N LEU A 308 -92.38 40.07 -14.83
CA LEU A 308 -93.63 40.58 -14.25
C LEU A 308 -94.14 41.69 -15.18
N ASN A 309 -94.93 41.31 -16.19
CA ASN A 309 -95.54 42.26 -17.10
C ASN A 309 -96.72 42.94 -16.41
N LYS A 310 -96.74 44.25 -16.59
CA LYS A 310 -97.52 45.24 -15.86
C LYS A 310 -98.79 45.50 -16.66
N ASP A 311 -99.85 44.75 -16.42
CA ASP A 311 -101.16 45.10 -16.98
C ASP A 311 -101.76 46.26 -16.18
N LYS A 312 -101.45 47.47 -16.63
CA LYS A 312 -102.32 48.64 -16.49
C LYS A 312 -102.89 48.96 -17.87
N ASN A 313 -104.22 48.87 -17.93
CA ASN A 313 -105.15 49.60 -18.80
C ASN A 313 -105.31 49.09 -20.25
N ALA A 314 -106.40 48.36 -20.49
CA ALA A 314 -107.49 48.83 -21.34
C ALA A 314 -108.83 48.36 -20.75
#